data_AF-A0A4Q3A6F3-F1
#
_entry.id   AF-A0A4Q3A6F3-F1
#
_cell.length_a   1.000
_cell.length_b   1.000
_cell.length_c   1.000
_cell.angle_alpha   90.00
_cell.angle_beta   90.00
_cell.angle_gamma   90.00
#
_symmetry.space_group_name_H-M   'P 1'
#
loop_
_entity.id
_entity.type
_entity.pdbx_description
1 polymer ?
#
loop_
_entity_poly.entity_id
_entity_poly.type
_entity_poly.pdbx_seq_one_letter_code
_entity_poly.pdbx_strand_id
1 'polypeptide(L)'
;MAVTLFKPVLVALGVGALVTTSYYVSTEVGLRSEGWHEVSVEIPRNPGYASVGQSYSTPDGSKLLVTAVTRREGKFTLHAKVQGTHRYALAMFPTRWEHTFSMDTPSVEWTLRQASGLPPAPLSKAAGRQWHVMN
;
A
#
# COMPACT_ATOMS: atom_id res chain seq x y z
N MET A 1 -8.02 -16.43 17.98
CA MET A 1 -9.02 -15.41 17.62
C MET A 1 -9.00 -14.35 18.71
N ALA A 2 -8.65 -13.11 18.39
CA ALA A 2 -8.71 -12.01 19.34
C ALA A 2 -9.79 -11.04 18.85
N VAL A 3 -10.85 -10.89 19.64
CA VAL A 3 -11.93 -9.93 19.38
C VAL A 3 -11.59 -8.68 20.18
N THR A 4 -11.13 -7.63 19.52
CA THR A 4 -10.90 -6.34 20.18
C THR A 4 -12.23 -5.60 20.26
N LEU A 5 -12.94 -5.72 21.39
CA LEU A 5 -14.15 -4.97 21.69
C LEU A 5 -13.78 -3.56 22.19
N PHE A 6 -13.93 -2.53 21.37
CA PHE A 6 -13.96 -1.16 21.86
C PHE A 6 -15.33 -0.89 22.52
N LYS A 7 -15.34 -0.64 23.83
CA LYS A 7 -16.54 -0.24 24.57
C LYS A 7 -17.02 1.13 24.06
N PRO A 8 -18.32 1.31 23.74
CA PRO A 8 -18.83 2.60 23.33
C PRO A 8 -18.86 3.58 24.52
N VAL A 9 -18.27 4.76 24.34
CA VAL A 9 -18.46 5.91 25.23
C VAL A 9 -19.66 6.69 24.69
N LEU A 10 -20.75 6.74 25.45
CA LEU A 10 -21.93 7.53 25.13
C LEU A 10 -21.66 8.99 25.56
N VAL A 11 -21.46 9.90 24.61
CA VAL A 11 -21.39 11.34 24.88
C VAL A 11 -22.75 11.96 24.53
N ALA A 12 -23.55 12.27 25.55
CA ALA A 12 -24.79 13.02 25.37
C ALA A 12 -24.48 14.52 25.36
N LEU A 13 -24.42 15.12 24.18
CA LEU A 13 -24.47 16.58 24.03
C LEU A 13 -25.92 16.98 23.75
N GLY A 14 -26.43 17.90 24.56
CA GLY A 14 -27.83 18.29 24.60
C GLY A 14 -28.36 18.85 23.28
N VAL A 15 -29.67 18.65 23.10
CA VAL A 15 -30.58 19.28 22.13
C VAL A 15 -30.27 18.96 20.65
N GLY A 16 -30.94 17.92 20.14
CA GLY A 16 -31.47 17.95 18.77
C GLY A 16 -30.74 17.20 17.66
N ALA A 17 -29.68 16.44 17.93
CA ALA A 17 -29.05 15.59 16.91
C ALA A 17 -28.77 14.19 17.45
N LEU A 18 -29.58 13.22 17.03
CA LEU A 18 -29.26 11.80 17.20
C LEU A 18 -28.16 11.47 16.16
N VAL A 19 -26.90 11.66 16.52
CA VAL A 19 -25.76 11.24 15.69
C VAL A 19 -25.62 9.73 15.86
N THR A 20 -26.27 8.97 14.97
CA THR A 20 -26.08 7.52 14.90
C THR A 20 -24.71 7.24 14.29
N THR A 21 -23.68 7.10 15.14
CA THR A 21 -22.38 6.61 14.71
C THR A 21 -22.49 5.11 14.43
N SER A 22 -22.68 4.73 13.17
CA SER A 22 -22.62 3.34 12.73
C SER A 22 -21.19 2.82 12.85
N TYR A 23 -20.91 2.03 13.89
CA TYR A 23 -19.64 1.32 14.02
C TYR A 23 -19.68 0.08 13.12
N TYR A 24 -19.00 0.16 11.97
CA TYR A 24 -18.87 -0.97 11.06
C TYR A 24 -17.94 -2.02 11.69
N VAL A 25 -18.49 -3.17 12.07
CA VAL A 25 -17.71 -4.32 12.51
C VAL A 25 -17.17 -5.01 11.26
N SER A 26 -15.86 -4.92 11.01
CA SER A 26 -15.18 -5.83 10.08
C SER A 26 -14.76 -7.07 10.86
N THR A 27 -15.07 -8.26 10.33
CA THR A 27 -14.46 -9.48 10.84
C THR A 27 -13.24 -9.74 9.98
N GLU A 28 -12.04 -9.50 10.53
CA GLU A 28 -10.80 -9.94 9.90
C GLU A 28 -10.83 -11.47 9.79
N VAL A 29 -11.13 -11.98 8.60
CA VAL A 29 -10.87 -13.37 8.26
C VAL A 29 -9.34 -13.46 8.16
N GLY A 30 -8.66 -13.85 9.24
CA GLY A 30 -7.21 -13.71 9.45
C GLY A 30 -6.27 -14.46 8.49
N LEU A 31 -6.58 -14.51 7.19
CA LEU A 31 -5.73 -15.00 6.12
C LEU A 31 -4.69 -13.93 5.80
N ARG A 32 -3.47 -14.19 6.26
CA ARG A 32 -2.27 -13.46 5.84
C ARG A 32 -1.51 -14.32 4.85
N SER A 33 -1.14 -13.74 3.73
CA SER A 33 -0.27 -14.39 2.75
C SER A 33 0.84 -13.44 2.34
N GLU A 34 1.96 -13.99 1.93
CA GLU A 34 2.96 -13.21 1.18
C GLU A 34 2.55 -13.21 -0.28
N GLY A 35 2.59 -12.04 -0.89
CA GLY A 35 2.22 -11.87 -2.29
C GLY A 35 3.06 -10.80 -2.96
N TRP A 36 3.05 -10.83 -4.29
CA TRP A 36 3.60 -9.79 -5.13
C TRP A 36 2.48 -8.85 -5.56
N HIS A 37 2.70 -7.55 -5.44
CA HIS A 37 1.80 -6.51 -5.92
C HIS A 37 2.49 -5.64 -6.96
N GLU A 38 1.77 -5.28 -8.03
CA GLU A 38 2.30 -4.42 -9.08
C GLU A 38 2.18 -2.94 -8.68
N VAL A 39 3.27 -2.21 -8.83
CA VAL A 39 3.37 -0.79 -8.53
C VAL A 39 3.98 -0.08 -9.73
N SER A 40 3.45 1.10 -10.02
CA SER A 40 3.91 1.92 -11.13
C SER A 40 4.33 3.29 -10.62
N VAL A 41 5.52 3.75 -11.01
CA VAL A 41 6.03 5.09 -10.66
C VAL A 41 6.37 5.85 -11.92
N GLU A 42 5.79 7.04 -12.06
CA GLU A 42 6.16 7.99 -13.11
C GLU A 42 7.51 8.63 -12.79
N ILE A 43 8.40 8.65 -13.77
CA ILE A 43 9.71 9.27 -13.67
C ILE A 43 9.96 10.23 -14.84
N PRO A 44 10.67 11.35 -14.59
CA PRO A 44 10.81 12.45 -15.54
C PRO A 44 11.83 12.17 -16.67
N ARG A 45 12.61 11.09 -16.60
CA ARG A 45 13.65 10.75 -17.57
C ARG A 45 13.62 9.26 -17.90
N ASN A 46 14.21 8.87 -19.03
CA ASN A 46 14.33 7.46 -19.40
C ASN A 46 15.24 6.75 -18.37
N PRO A 47 14.73 5.76 -17.61
CA PRO A 47 15.54 5.02 -16.63
C PRO A 47 16.55 4.08 -17.31
N GLY A 48 16.45 3.89 -18.62
CA GLY A 48 17.09 2.78 -19.32
C GLY A 48 16.38 1.45 -19.02
N TYR A 49 16.59 0.46 -19.89
CA TYR A 49 16.01 -0.88 -19.70
C TYR A 49 16.89 -1.79 -18.83
N ALA A 50 18.07 -1.33 -18.41
CA ALA A 50 19.03 -2.13 -17.63
C ALA A 50 18.47 -2.57 -16.26
N SER A 51 17.54 -1.81 -15.70
CA SER A 51 16.91 -2.11 -14.41
C SER A 51 15.80 -3.17 -14.54
N VAL A 52 15.30 -3.44 -15.75
CA VAL A 52 14.24 -4.44 -15.97
C VAL A 52 14.78 -5.84 -15.70
N GLY A 53 14.04 -6.62 -14.91
CA GLY A 53 14.46 -7.95 -14.43
C GLY A 53 15.37 -7.92 -13.20
N GLN A 54 15.79 -6.73 -12.74
CA GLN A 54 16.60 -6.60 -11.52
C GLN A 54 15.74 -6.63 -10.27
N SER A 55 16.26 -7.30 -9.25
CA SER A 55 15.67 -7.35 -7.91
C SER A 55 16.40 -6.39 -6.97
N TYR A 56 15.64 -5.59 -6.23
CA TYR A 56 16.11 -4.61 -5.26
C TYR A 56 15.54 -4.92 -3.88
N SER A 57 16.31 -4.57 -2.85
CA SER A 57 15.80 -4.57 -1.46
C SER A 57 15.50 -3.13 -1.08
N THR A 58 14.27 -2.88 -0.62
CA THR A 58 13.85 -1.57 -0.15
C THR A 58 14.34 -1.33 1.28
N PRO A 59 14.43 -0.06 1.74
CA PRO A 59 14.80 0.25 3.12
C PRO A 59 13.91 -0.39 4.19
N ASP A 60 12.63 -0.66 3.89
CA ASP A 60 11.70 -1.39 4.78
C ASP A 60 11.84 -2.92 4.71
N GLY A 61 12.88 -3.43 4.03
CA GLY A 61 13.20 -4.85 3.92
C GLY A 61 12.32 -5.64 2.94
N SER A 62 11.47 -4.96 2.16
CA SER A 62 10.64 -5.57 1.13
C SER A 62 11.48 -5.85 -0.13
N LYS A 63 11.09 -6.88 -0.90
CA LYS A 63 11.72 -7.16 -2.20
C LYS A 63 10.97 -6.48 -3.31
N LEU A 64 11.69 -5.91 -4.27
CA LEU A 64 11.13 -5.23 -5.43
C LEU A 64 11.75 -5.78 -6.71
N LEU A 65 10.94 -6.15 -7.69
CA LEU A 65 11.37 -6.64 -9.00
C LEU A 65 10.85 -5.69 -10.06
N VAL A 66 11.74 -5.01 -10.79
CA VAL A 66 11.31 -4.14 -11.91
C VAL A 66 10.92 -5.02 -13.10
N THR A 67 9.70 -4.89 -13.59
CA THR A 67 9.13 -5.75 -14.64
C THR A 67 9.09 -5.10 -16.00
N ALA A 68 8.87 -3.78 -16.06
CA ALA A 68 8.78 -3.08 -17.33
C ALA A 68 9.09 -1.58 -17.19
N VAL A 69 9.46 -0.98 -18.30
CA VAL A 69 9.50 0.48 -18.47
C VAL A 69 8.64 0.80 -19.68
N THR A 70 7.63 1.64 -19.49
CA THR A 70 6.76 2.11 -20.58
C THR A 70 6.93 3.60 -20.77
N ARG A 71 6.78 4.07 -22.01
CA ARG A 71 6.79 5.51 -22.33
C ARG A 71 5.43 5.91 -22.90
N ARG A 72 4.80 6.92 -22.31
CA ARG A 72 3.53 7.50 -22.80
C ARG A 72 3.60 9.02 -22.73
N GLU A 73 3.28 9.70 -23.83
CA GLU A 73 3.17 11.17 -23.88
C GLU A 73 4.42 11.91 -23.34
N GLY A 74 5.61 11.35 -23.57
CA GLY A 74 6.87 11.93 -23.11
C GLY A 74 7.23 11.64 -21.65
N LYS A 75 6.34 11.02 -20.87
CA LYS A 75 6.61 10.49 -19.53
C LYS A 75 7.07 9.04 -19.58
N PHE A 76 7.93 8.66 -18.65
CA PHE A 76 8.36 7.28 -18.45
C PHE A 76 7.71 6.73 -17.18
N THR A 77 7.20 5.51 -17.25
CA THR A 77 6.59 4.81 -16.12
C THR A 77 7.37 3.52 -15.90
N LEU A 78 7.94 3.37 -14.71
CA LEU A 78 8.51 2.12 -14.24
C LEU A 78 7.41 1.27 -13.61
N HIS A 79 7.32 0.02 -14.04
CA HIS A 79 6.47 -0.99 -13.43
C HIS A 79 7.36 -1.95 -12.65
N ALA A 80 6.95 -2.24 -11.43
CA ALA A 80 7.65 -3.19 -10.57
C ALA A 80 6.66 -4.02 -9.77
N LYS A 81 7.11 -5.18 -9.32
CA LYS A 81 6.41 -6.00 -8.34
C LYS A 81 7.08 -5.83 -7.00
N VAL A 82 6.31 -5.51 -5.96
CA VAL A 82 6.77 -5.45 -4.58
C VAL A 82 6.24 -6.65 -3.81
N GLN A 83 7.09 -7.31 -3.04
CA GLN A 83 6.68 -8.37 -2.13
C GLN A 83 6.15 -7.74 -0.85
N GLY A 84 4.91 -8.03 -0.49
CA GLY A 84 4.25 -7.50 0.68
C GLY A 84 3.38 -8.54 1.39
N THR A 85 2.95 -8.20 2.61
CA THR A 85 1.95 -9.00 3.32
C THR A 85 0.57 -8.60 2.82
N HIS A 86 -0.20 -9.58 2.38
CA HIS A 86 -1.60 -9.43 1.98
C HIS A 86 -2.51 -9.80 3.15
N ARG A 87 -3.63 -9.09 3.27
CA ARG A 87 -4.70 -9.36 4.22
C ARG A 87 -6.03 -9.40 3.48
N TYR A 88 -6.84 -10.38 3.82
CA TYR A 88 -8.22 -10.49 3.36
C TYR A 88 -9.15 -10.23 4.55
N ALA A 89 -10.14 -9.37 4.38
CA ALA A 89 -11.14 -9.12 5.39
C ALA A 89 -12.53 -9.20 4.75
N LEU A 90 -13.51 -9.67 5.51
CA LEU A 90 -14.91 -9.59 5.11
C LEU A 90 -15.50 -8.36 5.81
N ALA A 91 -15.73 -7.31 5.03
CA ALA A 91 -16.53 -6.18 5.49
C ALA A 91 -17.99 -6.63 5.47
N MET A 92 -18.68 -6.53 6.60
CA MET A 92 -20.03 -7.08 6.72
C MET A 92 -21.08 -6.21 6.02
N PHE A 93 -20.89 -4.88 5.93
CA PHE A 93 -21.84 -3.96 5.29
C PHE A 93 -21.18 -2.77 4.58
N PRO A 94 -21.39 -2.60 3.25
CA PRO A 94 -21.94 -3.62 2.34
C PRO A 94 -21.08 -4.88 2.38
N THR A 95 -21.69 -6.06 2.26
CA THR A 95 -20.94 -7.32 2.31
C THR A 95 -19.99 -7.39 1.12
N ARG A 96 -18.70 -7.23 1.39
CA ARG A 96 -17.65 -7.29 0.36
C ARG A 96 -16.37 -7.85 0.94
N TRP A 97 -15.62 -8.52 0.09
CA TRP A 97 -14.24 -8.87 0.39
C TRP A 97 -13.37 -7.64 0.22
N GLU A 98 -12.62 -7.29 1.26
CA GLU A 98 -11.59 -6.28 1.22
C GLU A 98 -10.25 -6.98 1.17
N HIS A 99 -9.53 -6.80 0.07
CA HIS A 99 -8.16 -7.27 -0.08
C HIS A 99 -7.24 -6.07 0.11
N THR A 100 -6.32 -6.18 1.07
CA THR A 100 -5.34 -5.13 1.35
C THR A 100 -3.92 -5.70 1.30
N PHE A 101 -2.96 -4.87 0.96
CA PHE A 101 -1.54 -5.22 1.01
C PHE A 101 -0.76 -4.16 1.79
N SER A 102 0.29 -4.58 2.50
CA SER A 102 1.15 -3.67 3.26
C SER A 102 2.37 -3.27 2.44
N MET A 103 2.60 -1.97 2.30
CA MET A 103 3.79 -1.44 1.62
C MET A 103 4.18 -0.09 2.22
N ASP A 104 5.49 0.15 2.29
CA ASP A 104 6.03 1.48 2.56
C ASP A 104 6.32 2.21 1.24
N THR A 105 5.35 3.02 0.80
CA THR A 105 5.41 3.74 -0.48
C THR A 105 6.67 4.61 -0.61
N PRO A 106 7.05 5.42 0.39
CA PRO A 106 8.33 6.14 0.38
C PRO A 106 9.56 5.26 0.10
N SER A 107 9.65 4.08 0.72
CA SER A 107 10.77 3.15 0.52
C SER A 107 10.78 2.54 -0.88
N VAL A 108 9.61 2.23 -1.44
CA VAL A 108 9.46 1.73 -2.80
C VAL A 108 9.83 2.79 -3.84
N GLU A 109 9.32 4.01 -3.69
CA GLU A 109 9.65 5.13 -4.59
C GLU A 109 11.13 5.50 -4.52
N TRP A 110 11.70 5.52 -3.32
CA TRP A 110 13.14 5.75 -3.12
C TRP A 110 13.97 4.75 -3.91
N THR A 111 13.61 3.46 -3.81
CA THR A 111 14.34 2.37 -4.45
C THR A 111 14.21 2.41 -5.96
N LEU A 112 13.00 2.66 -6.47
CA LEU A 112 12.75 2.79 -7.91
C LEU A 112 13.50 3.98 -8.52
N ARG A 113 13.54 5.12 -7.81
CA ARG A 113 14.32 6.29 -8.23
C ARG A 113 15.82 5.96 -8.27
N GLN A 114 16.36 5.33 -7.23
CA GLN A 114 17.76 4.89 -7.26
C GLN A 114 18.06 3.91 -8.39
N ALA A 115 17.21 2.90 -8.59
CA ALA A 115 17.33 1.92 -9.67
C ALA A 115 17.30 2.57 -11.07
N SER A 116 16.64 3.71 -11.20
CA SER A 116 16.58 4.52 -12.44
C SER A 116 17.71 5.55 -12.59
N GLY A 117 18.66 5.61 -11.65
CA GLY A 117 19.73 6.63 -11.64
C GLY A 117 19.24 8.04 -11.31
N LEU A 118 18.05 8.17 -10.72
CA LEU A 118 17.50 9.43 -10.24
C LEU A 118 17.87 9.66 -8.76
N PRO A 119 17.96 10.92 -8.32
CA PRO A 119 18.14 11.22 -6.91
C PRO A 119 16.97 10.60 -6.12
N PRO A 120 17.27 9.89 -5.03
CA PRO A 120 16.22 9.32 -4.19
C PRO A 120 15.32 10.42 -3.63
N ALA A 121 14.02 10.15 -3.52
CA ALA A 121 13.13 11.01 -2.76
C ALA A 121 13.54 11.00 -1.27
N PRO A 122 13.34 12.09 -0.51
CA PRO A 122 13.58 12.04 0.92
C PRO A 122 12.69 10.99 1.57
N LEU A 123 13.31 10.03 2.27
CA LEU A 123 12.57 9.11 3.15
C LEU A 123 11.93 9.95 4.24
N SER A 124 10.60 10.04 4.26
CA SER A 124 9.93 10.71 5.37
C SER A 124 10.23 9.89 6.64
N LYS A 125 10.55 10.54 7.76
CA LYS A 125 10.85 9.85 9.04
C LYS A 125 9.68 9.00 9.57
N ALA A 126 8.49 9.09 8.97
CA ALA A 126 7.31 8.31 9.28
C ALA A 126 7.01 7.19 8.25
N ALA A 127 8.01 6.80 7.45
CA ALA A 127 7.93 5.69 6.50
C ALA A 127 7.78 4.36 7.27
N GLY A 128 6.54 3.93 7.43
CA GLY A 128 6.16 2.64 7.99
C GLY A 128 5.19 1.96 7.02
N ARG A 129 5.12 0.63 7.06
CA ARG A 129 4.21 -0.11 6.18
C ARG A 129 2.76 0.32 6.39
N GLN A 130 2.16 0.87 5.35
CA GLN A 130 0.74 1.24 5.32
C GLN A 130 -0.05 0.16 4.60
N TRP A 131 -1.32 -0.03 4.99
CA TRP A 131 -2.24 -0.93 4.32
C TRP A 131 -2.93 -0.18 3.17
N HIS A 132 -2.82 -0.74 1.98
CA HIS A 132 -3.42 -0.22 0.75
C HIS A 132 -4.53 -1.17 0.31
N VAL A 133 -5.68 -0.63 -0.08
CA VAL A 133 -6.79 -1.40 -0.64
C VAL A 133 -6.45 -1.80 -2.08
N MET A 134 -6.67 -3.07 -2.42
CA MET A 134 -6.56 -3.57 -3.78
C MET A 134 -7.93 -3.36 -4.45
N ASN A 135 -7.98 -2.47 -5.42
CA ASN A 135 -9.15 -2.23 -6.26
C ASN A 135 -9.24 -3.27 -7.38
#